data_AF-A0AAX3P664-F1
#
_entry.id   AF-A0AAX3P664-F1
#
_cell.length_a   1.000
_cell.length_b   1.000
_cell.length_c   1.000
_cell.angle_alpha   90.00
_cell.angle_beta   90.00
_cell.angle_gamma   90.00
#
_symmetry.space_group_name_H-M   'P 1'
#
loop_
_entity.id
_entity.type
_entity.pdbx_description
1 polymer ?
#
loop_
_entity_poly.entity_id
_entity_poly.type
_entity_poly.pdbx_seq_one_letter_code
_entity_poly.pdbx_strand_id
1 'polypeptide(L)'
;MADIKTWREIQADYSDTLIVGNGGSVAVDPCFRYTNLYQQGCEHGFIRPAAQEVFDQFAKNDRDFERVLYRLWQADYINQKFELAKIERDKVRNAYTDVRRALIDTVKDIHPDKAISDQQGLAHIGRFMAGFSTVFSLNYDLIVYWASLNARQANGWRFEDGFTIDKTRATDPKLIKQCFNASFPAELEPGVTRVFYPHGNLALYRTQGGEESKLMADNSDPLSLITQYWRDNDGQPLFVCEGSSESKIAVINSSRYLSHVYQHELPRPKDSMTIYGWSIGKQDRHILEQLALSPCRRAAVSVFAGNKTPKKIESERVHMEKMLNDAGIKEVVFFDATSAGCWNHAD
;
A
#
# COMPACT_ATOMS: atom_id res chain seq x y z
N MET A 1 27.40 15.99 -6.17
CA MET A 1 26.59 14.76 -6.17
C MET A 1 26.48 14.33 -4.73
N ALA A 2 25.30 14.39 -4.12
CA ALA A 2 25.13 13.88 -2.77
C ALA A 2 25.34 12.35 -2.81
N ASP A 3 26.15 11.85 -1.89
CA ASP A 3 26.61 10.46 -1.83
C ASP A 3 25.41 9.53 -1.58
N ILE A 4 25.19 8.54 -2.46
CA ILE A 4 24.15 7.51 -2.25
C ILE A 4 24.76 6.47 -1.32
N LYS A 5 24.20 6.33 -0.12
CA LYS A 5 24.67 5.39 0.90
C LYS A 5 24.22 3.96 0.60
N THR A 6 24.90 2.99 1.21
CA THR A 6 24.35 1.65 1.41
C THR A 6 23.44 1.66 2.63
N TRP A 7 22.44 0.77 2.67
CA TRP A 7 21.57 0.64 3.83
C TRP A 7 22.35 0.37 5.12
N ARG A 8 23.39 -0.47 5.06
CA ARG A 8 24.26 -0.79 6.20
C ARG A 8 24.96 0.40 6.83
N GLU A 9 25.34 1.40 6.03
CA GLU A 9 26.00 2.61 6.55
C GLU A 9 25.06 3.45 7.42
N ILE A 10 23.74 3.34 7.21
CA ILE A 10 22.76 4.22 7.85
C ILE A 10 21.78 3.48 8.75
N GLN A 11 21.63 2.16 8.65
CA GLN A 11 20.56 1.40 9.32
C GLN A 11 20.46 1.63 10.84
N ALA A 12 21.59 1.87 11.52
CA ALA A 12 21.62 2.10 12.96
C ALA A 12 20.89 3.40 13.38
N ASP A 13 20.76 4.34 12.44
CA ASP A 13 20.11 5.64 12.64
C ASP A 13 18.63 5.63 12.23
N TYR A 14 18.11 4.55 11.63
CA TYR A 14 16.75 4.53 11.09
C TYR A 14 16.01 3.25 11.50
N SER A 15 15.39 3.27 12.68
CA SER A 15 14.69 2.12 13.27
C SER A 15 13.26 2.44 13.74
N ASP A 16 12.77 3.67 13.54
CA ASP A 16 11.45 4.03 14.04
C ASP A 16 10.36 3.65 13.04
N THR A 17 10.35 4.28 11.86
CA THR A 17 9.28 4.12 10.89
C THR A 17 9.80 3.69 9.53
N LEU A 18 9.15 2.70 8.93
CA LEU A 18 9.31 2.32 7.54
C LEU A 18 8.02 2.64 6.77
N ILE A 19 8.14 3.30 5.62
CA ILE A 19 7.06 3.53 4.67
C ILE A 19 7.42 2.82 3.37
N VAL A 20 6.54 1.94 2.92
CA VAL A 20 6.73 1.13 1.71
C VAL A 20 5.70 1.54 0.68
N GLY A 21 6.16 2.04 -0.47
CA GLY A 21 5.33 2.28 -1.66
C GLY A 21 5.44 1.14 -2.67
N ASN A 22 4.83 1.30 -3.85
CA ASN A 22 4.69 0.21 -4.84
C ASN A 22 6.05 -0.33 -5.34
N GLY A 23 7.12 0.48 -5.23
CA GLY A 23 8.47 0.01 -5.49
C GLY A 23 8.92 -1.15 -4.60
N GLY A 24 8.37 -1.29 -3.39
CA GLY A 24 8.54 -2.46 -2.52
C GLY A 24 8.08 -3.75 -3.18
N SER A 25 6.89 -3.73 -3.77
CA SER A 25 6.29 -4.88 -4.45
C SER A 25 6.97 -5.16 -5.80
N VAL A 26 7.29 -4.10 -6.54
CA VAL A 26 8.05 -4.19 -7.81
C VAL A 26 9.47 -4.75 -7.61
N ALA A 27 10.08 -4.53 -6.44
CA ALA A 27 11.38 -5.10 -6.10
C ALA A 27 11.33 -6.62 -5.89
N VAL A 28 10.18 -7.15 -5.46
CA VAL A 28 9.95 -8.60 -5.32
C VAL A 28 9.67 -9.22 -6.67
N ASP A 29 8.72 -8.65 -7.43
CA ASP A 29 8.40 -9.10 -8.77
C ASP A 29 8.01 -7.90 -9.66
N PRO A 30 8.65 -7.70 -10.83
CA PRO A 30 8.25 -6.67 -11.78
C PRO A 30 6.79 -6.73 -12.22
N CYS A 31 6.06 -7.84 -12.06
CA CYS A 31 4.64 -7.97 -12.37
C CYS A 31 3.76 -6.94 -11.63
N PHE A 32 4.17 -6.46 -10.45
CA PHE A 32 3.48 -5.42 -9.68
C PHE A 32 3.61 -4.00 -10.27
N ARG A 33 4.31 -3.83 -11.40
CA ARG A 33 4.31 -2.56 -12.13
C ARG A 33 2.93 -2.31 -12.74
N TYR A 34 2.44 -1.08 -12.62
CA TYR A 34 1.14 -0.70 -13.20
C TYR A 34 1.02 -0.98 -14.71
N THR A 35 2.11 -0.88 -15.47
CA THR A 35 2.11 -1.27 -16.89
C THR A 35 1.81 -2.75 -17.11
N ASN A 36 2.34 -3.62 -16.24
CA ASN A 36 2.13 -5.06 -16.33
C ASN A 36 0.72 -5.43 -15.83
N LEU A 37 0.28 -4.81 -14.73
CA LEU A 37 -1.10 -4.92 -14.25
C LEU A 37 -2.12 -4.49 -15.32
N TYR A 38 -1.87 -3.36 -15.98
CA TYR A 38 -2.73 -2.91 -17.07
C TYR A 38 -2.76 -3.91 -18.24
N GLN A 39 -1.60 -4.41 -18.66
CA GLN A 39 -1.52 -5.37 -19.75
C GLN A 39 -2.31 -6.64 -19.45
N GLN A 40 -2.10 -7.23 -18.28
CA GLN A 40 -2.83 -8.44 -17.87
C GLN A 40 -4.33 -8.18 -17.74
N GLY A 41 -4.72 -7.05 -17.14
CA GLY A 41 -6.13 -6.65 -17.07
C GLY A 41 -6.78 -6.51 -18.45
N CYS A 42 -6.03 -6.11 -19.48
CA CYS A 42 -6.50 -6.10 -20.86
C CYS A 42 -6.59 -7.51 -21.45
N GLU A 43 -5.55 -8.34 -21.27
CA GLU A 43 -5.49 -9.72 -21.80
C GLU A 43 -6.58 -10.62 -21.23
N HIS A 44 -6.91 -10.47 -19.94
CA HIS A 44 -7.98 -11.22 -19.27
C HIS A 44 -9.38 -10.60 -19.48
N GLY A 45 -9.47 -9.45 -20.16
CA GLY A 45 -10.73 -8.76 -20.44
C GLY A 45 -11.34 -8.04 -19.23
N PHE A 46 -10.60 -7.85 -18.14
CA PHE A 46 -11.04 -7.08 -16.97
C PHE A 46 -11.14 -5.58 -17.27
N ILE A 47 -10.24 -5.06 -18.12
CA ILE A 47 -10.25 -3.65 -18.57
C ILE A 47 -10.90 -3.57 -19.95
N ARG A 48 -12.13 -3.05 -19.98
CA ARG A 48 -12.92 -2.89 -21.22
C ARG A 48 -12.31 -1.85 -22.17
N PRO A 49 -12.57 -1.93 -23.49
CA PRO A 49 -12.01 -1.00 -24.48
C PRO A 49 -12.20 0.49 -24.14
N ALA A 50 -13.39 0.88 -23.68
CA ALA A 50 -13.66 2.27 -23.28
C ALA A 50 -12.77 2.74 -22.12
N ALA A 51 -12.43 1.87 -21.17
CA ALA A 51 -11.51 2.20 -20.10
C ALA A 51 -10.06 2.28 -20.61
N GLN A 52 -9.67 1.41 -21.55
CA GLN A 52 -8.35 1.46 -22.21
C GLN A 52 -8.11 2.81 -22.89
N GLU A 53 -9.13 3.38 -23.54
CA GLU A 53 -9.04 4.74 -24.11
C GLU A 53 -8.79 5.82 -23.05
N VAL A 54 -9.41 5.70 -21.86
CA VAL A 54 -9.14 6.60 -20.73
C VAL A 54 -7.70 6.45 -20.24
N PHE A 55 -7.18 5.23 -20.16
CA PHE A 55 -5.77 4.99 -19.86
C PHE A 55 -4.85 5.62 -20.92
N ASP A 56 -5.14 5.44 -22.20
CA ASP A 56 -4.33 6.01 -23.29
C ASP A 56 -4.32 7.54 -23.29
N GLN A 57 -5.40 8.18 -22.83
CA GLN A 57 -5.47 9.63 -22.75
C GLN A 57 -4.78 10.20 -21.49
N PHE A 58 -4.98 9.58 -20.33
CA PHE A 58 -4.58 10.19 -19.06
C PHE A 58 -3.38 9.54 -18.38
N ALA A 59 -3.08 8.29 -18.71
CA ALA A 59 -2.07 7.46 -18.04
C ALA A 59 -1.26 6.61 -19.05
N LYS A 60 -1.04 7.11 -20.26
CA LYS A 60 -0.43 6.34 -21.37
C LYS A 60 0.92 5.69 -21.02
N ASN A 61 1.75 6.44 -20.29
CA ASN A 61 3.15 6.09 -20.06
C ASN A 61 3.36 5.24 -18.80
N ASP A 62 2.61 5.54 -17.74
CA ASP A 62 2.76 4.91 -16.42
C ASP A 62 1.65 3.89 -16.12
N ARG A 63 0.55 3.93 -16.89
CA ARG A 63 -0.67 3.12 -16.69
C ARG A 63 -1.19 3.20 -15.27
N ASP A 64 -0.99 4.37 -14.66
CA ASP A 64 -1.39 4.71 -13.31
C ASP A 64 -2.91 4.53 -13.14
N PHE A 65 -3.30 3.40 -12.53
CA PHE A 65 -4.69 3.12 -12.20
C PHE A 65 -5.25 4.27 -11.36
N GLU A 66 -4.43 4.73 -10.38
CA GLU A 66 -4.72 5.83 -9.44
C GLU A 66 -5.02 7.19 -10.08
N ARG A 67 -4.77 7.32 -11.38
CA ARG A 67 -5.14 8.49 -12.15
C ARG A 67 -6.42 8.29 -12.93
N VAL A 68 -6.69 7.08 -13.38
CA VAL A 68 -7.81 6.75 -14.25
C VAL A 68 -9.13 6.69 -13.49
N LEU A 69 -9.19 6.07 -12.30
CA LEU A 69 -10.43 6.11 -11.50
C LEU A 69 -10.77 7.54 -11.06
N TYR A 70 -9.80 8.44 -10.91
CA TYR A 70 -9.98 9.82 -10.49
C TYR A 70 -10.64 10.61 -11.61
N ARG A 71 -10.21 10.38 -12.86
CA ARG A 71 -10.89 10.95 -14.03
C ARG A 71 -12.32 10.44 -14.15
N LEU A 72 -12.55 9.14 -13.94
CA LEU A 72 -13.89 8.55 -13.98
C LEU A 72 -14.78 9.08 -12.84
N TRP A 73 -14.21 9.26 -11.65
CA TRP A 73 -14.90 9.84 -10.50
C TRP A 73 -15.26 11.31 -10.72
N GLN A 74 -14.33 12.12 -11.23
CA GLN A 74 -14.58 13.51 -11.60
C GLN A 74 -15.71 13.60 -12.64
N ALA A 75 -15.71 12.71 -13.63
CA ALA A 75 -16.77 12.63 -14.62
C ALA A 75 -18.12 12.23 -14.01
N ASP A 76 -18.19 11.24 -13.11
CA ASP A 76 -19.44 10.91 -12.39
C ASP A 76 -19.98 12.10 -11.59
N TYR A 77 -19.10 12.80 -10.86
CA TYR A 77 -19.47 14.00 -10.11
C TYR A 77 -20.05 15.09 -11.02
N ILE A 78 -19.37 15.41 -12.13
CA ILE A 78 -19.83 16.41 -13.10
C ILE A 78 -21.18 15.97 -13.69
N ASN A 79 -21.30 14.71 -14.11
CA ASN A 79 -22.54 14.18 -14.70
C ASN A 79 -23.73 14.27 -13.74
N GLN A 80 -23.50 14.12 -12.43
CA GLN A 80 -24.54 14.35 -11.42
C GLN A 80 -24.96 15.83 -11.34
N LYS A 81 -24.00 16.76 -11.39
CA LYS A 81 -24.27 18.21 -11.30
C LYS A 81 -24.99 18.77 -12.52
N PHE A 82 -24.77 18.20 -13.69
CA PHE A 82 -25.48 18.55 -14.92
C PHE A 82 -26.75 17.72 -15.13
N GLU A 83 -27.18 16.97 -14.13
CA GLU A 83 -28.46 16.23 -14.13
C GLU A 83 -28.63 15.28 -15.32
N LEU A 84 -27.53 14.70 -15.82
CA LEU A 84 -27.60 13.72 -16.90
C LEU A 84 -28.51 12.55 -16.52
N ALA A 85 -29.20 11.98 -17.50
CA ALA A 85 -30.08 10.84 -17.31
C ALA A 85 -29.35 9.71 -16.57
N LYS A 86 -30.05 9.01 -15.66
CA LYS A 86 -29.46 7.95 -14.82
C LYS A 86 -28.68 6.93 -15.65
N ILE A 87 -29.23 6.51 -16.79
CA ILE A 87 -28.59 5.55 -17.70
C ILE A 87 -27.21 6.02 -18.20
N GLU A 88 -27.02 7.33 -18.43
CA GLU A 88 -25.73 7.88 -18.87
C GLU A 88 -24.74 7.97 -17.70
N ARG A 89 -25.22 8.34 -16.51
CA ARG A 89 -24.39 8.36 -15.29
C ARG A 89 -23.90 6.96 -14.92
N ASP A 90 -24.79 5.97 -15.02
CA ASP A 90 -24.48 4.58 -14.69
C ASP A 90 -23.38 4.01 -15.61
N LYS A 91 -23.26 4.45 -16.87
CA LYS A 91 -22.13 4.05 -17.75
C LYS A 91 -20.77 4.43 -17.18
N VAL A 92 -20.62 5.68 -16.73
CA VAL A 92 -19.35 6.18 -16.16
C VAL A 92 -19.07 5.55 -14.80
N ARG A 93 -20.10 5.41 -13.95
CA ARG A 93 -19.98 4.72 -12.66
C ARG A 93 -19.63 3.24 -12.80
N ASN A 94 -20.19 2.56 -13.79
CA ASN A 94 -19.84 1.17 -14.10
C ASN A 94 -18.40 1.08 -14.60
N ALA A 95 -17.96 1.98 -15.47
CA ALA A 95 -16.56 2.03 -15.91
C ALA A 95 -15.59 2.23 -14.73
N TYR A 96 -15.92 3.13 -13.77
CA TYR A 96 -15.16 3.28 -12.52
C TYR A 96 -15.11 1.97 -11.74
N THR A 97 -16.26 1.32 -11.57
CA THR A 97 -16.35 0.06 -10.82
C THR A 97 -15.57 -1.06 -11.50
N ASP A 98 -15.63 -1.14 -12.83
CA ASP A 98 -14.93 -2.11 -13.65
C ASP A 98 -13.41 -1.93 -13.54
N VAL A 99 -12.88 -0.71 -13.70
CA VAL A 99 -11.42 -0.46 -13.55
C VAL A 99 -10.94 -0.76 -12.13
N ARG A 100 -11.73 -0.39 -11.11
CA ARG A 100 -11.37 -0.67 -9.71
C ARG A 100 -11.34 -2.18 -9.46
N ARG A 101 -12.34 -2.90 -9.97
CA ARG A 101 -12.37 -4.37 -9.90
C ARG A 101 -11.23 -4.99 -10.70
N ALA A 102 -10.90 -4.46 -11.87
CA ALA A 102 -9.79 -4.93 -12.69
C ALA A 102 -8.44 -4.79 -11.98
N LEU A 103 -8.21 -3.70 -11.24
CA LEU A 103 -7.02 -3.57 -10.39
C LEU A 103 -6.95 -4.71 -9.36
N ILE A 104 -8.06 -4.98 -8.68
CA ILE A 104 -8.17 -6.02 -7.65
C ILE A 104 -7.93 -7.41 -8.25
N ASP A 105 -8.66 -7.72 -9.32
CA ASP A 105 -8.59 -9.01 -10.00
C ASP A 105 -7.21 -9.23 -10.63
N THR A 106 -6.58 -8.18 -11.16
CA THR A 106 -5.23 -8.32 -11.69
C THR A 106 -4.20 -8.48 -10.57
N VAL A 107 -4.26 -7.69 -9.48
CA VAL A 107 -3.36 -7.88 -8.33
C VAL A 107 -3.51 -9.29 -7.74
N LYS A 108 -4.72 -9.86 -7.79
CA LYS A 108 -4.98 -11.26 -7.44
C LYS A 108 -4.34 -12.24 -8.44
N ASP A 109 -4.50 -12.02 -9.74
CA ASP A 109 -4.00 -12.94 -10.78
C ASP A 109 -2.48 -12.93 -10.91
N ILE A 110 -1.82 -11.77 -10.71
CA ILE A 110 -0.36 -11.69 -10.60
C ILE A 110 0.14 -12.19 -9.26
N HIS A 111 -0.76 -12.42 -8.30
CA HIS A 111 -0.34 -12.59 -6.93
C HIS A 111 0.53 -13.86 -6.82
N PRO A 112 1.69 -13.78 -6.16
CA PRO A 112 2.72 -14.80 -6.17
C PRO A 112 2.42 -16.18 -5.56
N ASP A 113 1.24 -16.77 -5.69
CA ASP A 113 1.08 -18.20 -5.38
C ASP A 113 2.03 -19.08 -6.23
N LYS A 114 2.59 -18.51 -7.32
CA LYS A 114 3.72 -19.08 -8.09
C LYS A 114 5.09 -18.40 -7.90
N ALA A 115 5.17 -17.13 -7.48
CA ALA A 115 6.44 -16.38 -7.35
C ALA A 115 6.98 -16.31 -5.90
N ILE A 116 6.18 -16.65 -4.89
CA ILE A 116 6.61 -16.89 -3.50
C ILE A 116 6.94 -18.38 -3.30
N SER A 117 7.47 -19.01 -4.34
CA SER A 117 8.21 -20.26 -4.18
C SER A 117 9.54 -20.03 -3.43
N ASP A 118 10.02 -18.78 -3.32
CA ASP A 118 11.23 -18.46 -2.59
C ASP A 118 10.91 -17.87 -1.22
N GLN A 119 10.82 -18.74 -0.21
CA GLN A 119 10.69 -18.36 1.20
C GLN A 119 11.79 -17.38 1.65
N GLN A 120 12.92 -17.32 0.93
CA GLN A 120 14.06 -16.46 1.27
C GLN A 120 13.73 -14.96 1.11
N GLY A 121 13.07 -14.55 0.02
CA GLY A 121 12.71 -13.15 -0.20
C GLY A 121 11.76 -12.60 0.87
N LEU A 122 10.73 -13.36 1.24
CA LEU A 122 9.82 -13.00 2.34
C LEU A 122 10.52 -12.99 3.69
N ALA A 123 11.45 -13.92 3.94
CA ALA A 123 12.21 -13.93 5.17
C ALA A 123 13.10 -12.68 5.30
N HIS A 124 13.72 -12.23 4.21
CA HIS A 124 14.51 -10.99 4.18
C HIS A 124 13.63 -9.76 4.43
N ILE A 125 12.47 -9.65 3.77
CA ILE A 125 11.52 -8.54 3.99
C ILE A 125 11.05 -8.55 5.44
N GLY A 126 10.69 -9.71 5.97
CA GLY A 126 10.29 -9.88 7.37
C GLY A 126 11.36 -9.41 8.35
N ARG A 127 12.63 -9.73 8.07
CA ARG A 127 13.79 -9.29 8.87
C ARG A 127 14.00 -7.79 8.80
N PHE A 128 13.94 -7.24 7.60
CA PHE A 128 14.08 -5.81 7.40
C PHE A 128 12.98 -5.04 8.16
N MET A 129 11.72 -5.46 8.02
CA MET A 129 10.59 -4.85 8.73
C MET A 129 10.71 -4.96 10.25
N ALA A 130 11.20 -6.09 10.78
CA ALA A 130 11.39 -6.30 12.22
C ALA A 130 12.42 -5.32 12.84
N GLY A 131 13.25 -4.66 12.03
CA GLY A 131 14.15 -3.60 12.46
C GLY A 131 13.45 -2.27 12.79
N PHE A 132 12.16 -2.15 12.51
CA PHE A 132 11.38 -0.92 12.69
C PHE A 132 10.35 -1.03 13.80
N SER A 133 10.08 0.07 14.50
CA SER A 133 8.96 0.15 15.45
C SER A 133 7.61 0.12 14.72
N THR A 134 7.52 0.72 13.54
CA THR A 134 6.27 0.84 12.77
C THR A 134 6.53 0.77 11.28
N VAL A 135 5.65 0.07 10.56
CA VAL A 135 5.68 -0.11 9.11
C VAL A 135 4.34 0.35 8.53
N PHE A 136 4.38 1.28 7.59
CA PHE A 136 3.24 1.67 6.77
C PHE A 136 3.41 1.13 5.36
N SER A 137 2.49 0.28 4.91
CA SER A 137 2.41 -0.14 3.51
C SER A 137 1.35 0.69 2.79
N LEU A 138 1.76 1.40 1.74
CA LEU A 138 0.86 2.12 0.85
C LEU A 138 0.34 1.23 -0.30
N ASN A 139 0.70 -0.06 -0.27
CA ASN A 139 0.37 -1.00 -1.33
C ASN A 139 -0.85 -1.85 -0.98
N TYR A 140 -1.61 -2.20 -2.02
CA TYR A 140 -2.80 -3.03 -1.89
C TYR A 140 -2.50 -4.54 -1.84
N ASP A 141 -1.34 -4.98 -2.32
CA ASP A 141 -0.94 -6.40 -2.35
C ASP A 141 -0.64 -6.99 -0.95
N LEU A 142 -0.43 -8.31 -0.88
CA LEU A 142 -0.20 -9.04 0.37
C LEU A 142 1.27 -9.27 0.72
N ILE A 143 2.24 -8.65 0.06
CA ILE A 143 3.68 -8.94 0.31
C ILE A 143 4.06 -8.66 1.76
N VAL A 144 3.69 -7.48 2.28
CA VAL A 144 3.97 -7.09 3.68
C VAL A 144 3.25 -8.01 4.67
N TYR A 145 2.01 -8.39 4.36
CA TYR A 145 1.23 -9.32 5.18
C TYR A 145 1.90 -10.69 5.25
N TRP A 146 2.31 -11.25 4.10
CA TRP A 146 2.95 -12.56 4.03
C TRP A 146 4.36 -12.58 4.61
N ALA A 147 5.15 -11.52 4.40
CA ALA A 147 6.44 -11.36 5.07
C ALA A 147 6.29 -11.35 6.59
N SER A 148 5.25 -10.68 7.12
CA SER A 148 4.94 -10.67 8.55
C SER A 148 4.56 -12.06 9.07
N LEU A 149 3.73 -12.81 8.33
CA LEU A 149 3.36 -14.18 8.68
C LEU A 149 4.55 -15.13 8.65
N ASN A 150 5.37 -15.06 7.59
CA ASN A 150 6.57 -15.88 7.42
C ASN A 150 7.57 -15.61 8.56
N ALA A 151 7.85 -14.35 8.84
CA ALA A 151 8.73 -13.94 9.93
C ALA A 151 8.26 -14.44 11.31
N ARG A 152 6.95 -14.40 11.57
CA ARG A 152 6.37 -14.94 12.80
C ARG A 152 6.60 -16.44 12.92
N GLN A 153 6.42 -17.18 11.82
CA GLN A 153 6.59 -18.65 11.80
C GLN A 153 8.07 -19.07 11.89
N ALA A 154 8.95 -18.38 11.16
CA ALA A 154 10.35 -18.76 11.04
C ALA A 154 11.23 -18.25 12.21
N ASN A 155 11.00 -17.03 12.69
CA ASN A 155 11.90 -16.34 13.63
C ASN A 155 11.22 -15.91 14.94
N GLY A 156 9.90 -16.03 15.04
CA GLY A 156 9.14 -15.57 16.21
C GLY A 156 8.97 -14.05 16.30
N TRP A 157 9.35 -13.28 15.27
CA TRP A 157 9.10 -11.84 15.22
C TRP A 157 7.60 -11.55 15.26
N ARG A 158 7.23 -10.54 16.04
CA ARG A 158 5.83 -10.21 16.29
C ARG A 158 5.46 -8.96 15.50
N PHE A 159 4.41 -9.08 14.69
CA PHE A 159 3.81 -7.98 13.95
C PHE A 159 2.39 -7.75 14.45
N GLU A 160 2.06 -6.51 14.79
CA GLU A 160 0.74 -6.13 15.32
C GLU A 160 0.10 -5.06 14.43
N ASP A 161 -1.17 -5.25 14.07
CA ASP A 161 -1.91 -4.35 13.17
C ASP A 161 -3.24 -3.88 13.75
N GLY A 162 -3.52 -4.24 15.02
CA GLY A 162 -4.76 -3.92 15.74
C GLY A 162 -5.94 -4.82 15.39
N PHE A 163 -5.76 -5.84 14.54
CA PHE A 163 -6.80 -6.82 14.25
C PHE A 163 -6.67 -8.02 15.19
N THR A 164 -7.75 -8.31 15.92
CA THR A 164 -7.77 -9.43 16.88
C THR A 164 -8.97 -10.34 16.61
N ILE A 165 -8.81 -11.63 16.92
CA ILE A 165 -9.91 -12.60 16.84
C ILE A 165 -10.91 -12.27 17.95
N ASP A 166 -12.16 -12.04 17.58
CA ASP A 166 -13.25 -11.96 18.54
C ASP A 166 -13.61 -13.38 19.00
N LYS A 167 -13.12 -13.77 20.17
CA LYS A 167 -13.36 -15.10 20.76
C LYS A 167 -14.84 -15.37 21.08
N THR A 168 -15.70 -14.35 21.03
CA THR A 168 -17.14 -14.48 21.31
C THR A 168 -17.98 -14.80 20.09
N ARG A 169 -17.43 -14.65 18.87
CA ARG A 169 -18.11 -14.99 17.61
C ARG A 169 -17.59 -16.32 17.08
N ALA A 170 -18.51 -17.22 16.71
CA ALA A 170 -18.15 -18.42 15.98
C ALA A 170 -17.47 -18.01 14.67
N THR A 171 -16.23 -18.45 14.47
CA THR A 171 -15.50 -18.25 13.21
C THR A 171 -15.57 -19.54 12.40
N ASP A 172 -15.73 -19.41 11.09
CA ASP A 172 -15.54 -20.54 10.19
C ASP A 172 -14.09 -21.02 10.36
N PRO A 173 -13.83 -22.30 10.66
CA PRO A 173 -12.46 -22.80 10.82
C PRO A 173 -11.60 -22.58 9.58
N LYS A 174 -12.19 -22.41 8.38
CA LYS A 174 -11.48 -22.13 7.14
C LYS A 174 -11.23 -20.62 6.90
N LEU A 175 -12.02 -19.76 7.54
CA LEU A 175 -11.94 -18.30 7.40
C LEU A 175 -12.08 -17.60 8.74
N ILE A 176 -10.95 -17.10 9.24
CA ILE A 176 -10.91 -16.37 10.50
C ILE A 176 -11.13 -14.88 10.21
N LYS A 177 -12.21 -14.33 10.77
CA LYS A 177 -12.50 -12.89 10.76
C LYS A 177 -11.91 -12.25 12.02
N GLN A 178 -11.02 -11.27 11.83
CA GLN A 178 -10.47 -10.46 12.91
C GLN A 178 -11.11 -9.07 12.88
N CYS A 179 -11.51 -8.56 14.04
CA CYS A 179 -12.12 -7.23 14.17
C CYS A 179 -11.04 -6.21 14.52
N PHE A 180 -11.15 -5.00 13.97
CA PHE A 180 -10.27 -3.91 14.34
C PHE A 180 -10.58 -3.41 15.75
N ASN A 181 -9.60 -3.54 16.63
CA ASN A 181 -9.61 -3.02 17.98
C ASN A 181 -8.47 -2.01 18.08
N ALA A 182 -8.82 -0.73 18.16
CA ALA A 182 -7.90 0.41 18.29
C ALA A 182 -7.19 0.47 19.66
N SER A 183 -6.85 -0.69 20.22
CA SER A 183 -6.24 -0.85 21.53
C SER A 183 -4.79 -1.27 21.35
N PHE A 184 -3.94 -0.28 21.13
CA PHE A 184 -2.49 -0.47 21.15
C PHE A 184 -1.95 -0.11 22.53
N PRO A 185 -1.04 -0.90 23.12
CA PRO A 185 -0.30 -0.49 24.31
C PRO A 185 0.37 0.87 24.08
N ALA A 186 0.43 1.73 25.09
CA ALA A 186 1.07 3.05 24.97
C ALA A 186 2.56 2.92 24.63
N GLU A 187 3.23 1.93 25.22
CA GLU A 187 4.61 1.56 24.94
C GLU A 187 4.66 0.28 24.09
N LEU A 188 5.49 0.29 23.05
CA LEU A 188 5.69 -0.87 22.20
C LEU A 188 6.58 -1.88 22.93
N GLU A 189 6.11 -3.13 23.03
CA GLU A 189 6.94 -4.21 23.58
C GLU A 189 8.22 -4.38 22.75
N PRO A 190 9.40 -4.55 23.38
CA PRO A 190 10.63 -4.81 22.64
C PRO A 190 10.49 -6.01 21.70
N GLY A 191 10.87 -5.82 20.43
CA GLY A 191 10.79 -6.87 19.40
C GLY A 191 9.40 -7.04 18.76
N VAL A 192 8.46 -6.12 19.02
CA VAL A 192 7.20 -6.00 18.28
C VAL A 192 7.29 -4.88 17.26
N THR A 193 6.84 -5.13 16.03
CA THR A 193 6.70 -4.12 14.97
C THR A 193 5.21 -3.88 14.70
N ARG A 194 4.76 -2.63 14.66
CA ARG A 194 3.40 -2.32 14.22
C ARG A 194 3.31 -2.25 12.70
N VAL A 195 2.26 -2.79 12.10
CA VAL A 195 2.06 -2.79 10.64
C VAL A 195 0.70 -2.23 10.28
N PHE A 196 0.70 -1.19 9.45
CA PHE A 196 -0.50 -0.47 9.07
C PHE A 196 -0.59 -0.26 7.55
N TYR A 197 -1.82 -0.08 7.07
CA TYR A 197 -2.16 0.10 5.66
C TYR A 197 -2.98 1.39 5.50
N PRO A 198 -2.34 2.58 5.37
CA PRO A 198 -3.03 3.87 5.33
C PRO A 198 -4.05 4.02 4.20
N HIS A 199 -3.87 3.30 3.10
CA HIS A 199 -4.81 3.24 1.97
C HIS A 199 -5.62 1.95 1.92
N GLY A 200 -5.50 1.10 2.94
CA GLY A 200 -6.12 -0.20 3.00
C GLY A 200 -5.32 -1.30 2.29
N ASN A 201 -5.83 -2.53 2.32
CA ASN A 201 -5.11 -3.72 1.87
C ASN A 201 -6.09 -4.84 1.44
N LEU A 202 -5.67 -5.73 0.52
CA LEU A 202 -6.50 -6.88 0.11
C LEU A 202 -6.88 -7.80 1.28
N ALA A 203 -6.18 -7.78 2.42
CA ALA A 203 -6.60 -8.54 3.59
C ALA A 203 -7.75 -7.87 4.37
N LEU A 204 -8.04 -6.59 4.12
CA LEU A 204 -9.01 -5.79 4.85
C LEU A 204 -10.33 -5.70 4.09
N TYR A 205 -11.42 -5.88 4.81
CA TYR A 205 -12.77 -5.98 4.26
C TYR A 205 -13.73 -5.08 5.01
N ARG A 206 -14.68 -4.49 4.29
CA ARG A 206 -15.79 -3.72 4.86
C ARG A 206 -17.13 -4.20 4.30
N THR A 207 -18.07 -4.50 5.20
CA THR A 207 -19.46 -4.81 4.83
C THR A 207 -20.24 -3.54 4.47
N GLN A 208 -21.37 -3.67 3.77
CA GLN A 208 -22.30 -2.53 3.55
C GLN A 208 -22.79 -1.90 4.86
N GLY A 209 -22.90 -2.69 5.94
CA GLY A 209 -23.24 -2.21 7.27
C GLY A 209 -22.11 -1.44 7.98
N GLY A 210 -20.93 -1.32 7.36
CA GLY A 210 -19.79 -0.60 7.92
C GLY A 210 -18.95 -1.41 8.90
N GLU A 211 -19.19 -2.71 9.07
CA GLU A 211 -18.30 -3.57 9.84
C GLU A 211 -16.98 -3.77 9.07
N GLU A 212 -15.86 -3.57 9.77
CA GLU A 212 -14.53 -3.76 9.23
C GLU A 212 -13.86 -4.98 9.84
N SER A 213 -13.20 -5.76 8.99
CA SER A 213 -12.47 -6.93 9.43
C SER A 213 -11.29 -7.25 8.56
N LYS A 214 -10.29 -7.88 9.16
CA LYS A 214 -9.22 -8.56 8.43
C LYS A 214 -9.58 -10.03 8.28
N LEU A 215 -9.43 -10.52 7.06
CA LEU A 215 -9.66 -11.93 6.73
C LEU A 215 -8.32 -12.67 6.78
N MET A 216 -8.30 -13.82 7.45
CA MET A 216 -7.18 -14.74 7.42
C MET A 216 -7.66 -16.11 6.99
N ALA A 217 -6.97 -16.72 6.02
CA ALA A 217 -7.27 -18.06 5.56
C ALA A 217 -6.29 -19.09 6.13
N ASP A 218 -6.79 -20.30 6.31
CA ASP A 218 -6.00 -21.51 6.51
C ASP A 218 -5.27 -21.88 5.20
N ASN A 219 -4.04 -21.35 5.07
CA ASN A 219 -2.84 -21.83 4.35
C ASN A 219 -2.90 -22.52 2.96
N SER A 220 -4.05 -22.65 2.29
CA SER A 220 -4.14 -23.33 0.99
C SER A 220 -4.30 -22.39 -0.20
N ASP A 221 -4.94 -21.23 -0.01
CA ASP A 221 -4.97 -20.10 -0.95
C ASP A 221 -5.73 -18.93 -0.29
N PRO A 222 -5.03 -18.07 0.47
CA PRO A 222 -5.68 -16.97 1.18
C PRO A 222 -6.41 -16.00 0.26
N LEU A 223 -5.93 -15.79 -0.96
CA LEU A 223 -6.49 -14.82 -1.87
C LEU A 223 -7.76 -15.31 -2.54
N SER A 224 -7.81 -16.56 -3.00
CA SER A 224 -9.04 -17.13 -3.53
C SER A 224 -10.12 -17.17 -2.47
N LEU A 225 -9.77 -17.48 -1.22
CA LEU A 225 -10.74 -17.54 -0.15
C LEU A 225 -11.23 -16.13 0.25
N ILE A 226 -10.33 -15.16 0.36
CA ILE A 226 -10.67 -13.74 0.61
C ILE A 226 -11.57 -13.19 -0.52
N THR A 227 -11.20 -13.45 -1.77
CA THR A 227 -11.94 -12.93 -2.94
C THR A 227 -13.25 -13.66 -3.21
N GLN A 228 -13.35 -14.94 -2.88
CA GLN A 228 -14.61 -15.67 -2.87
C GLN A 228 -15.55 -15.09 -1.82
N TYR A 229 -15.04 -14.85 -0.60
CA TYR A 229 -15.83 -14.23 0.46
C TYR A 229 -16.39 -12.87 0.04
N TRP A 230 -15.61 -12.05 -0.69
CA TRP A 230 -16.11 -10.79 -1.24
C TRP A 230 -17.25 -10.96 -2.23
N ARG A 231 -17.11 -11.90 -3.17
CA ARG A 231 -18.15 -12.20 -4.16
C ARG A 231 -19.45 -12.69 -3.48
N ASP A 232 -19.31 -13.50 -2.45
CA ASP A 232 -20.46 -14.15 -1.79
C ASP A 232 -21.18 -13.23 -0.78
N ASN A 233 -20.52 -12.18 -0.27
CA ASN A 233 -21.04 -11.35 0.82
C ASN A 233 -21.28 -9.87 0.46
N ASP A 234 -21.23 -9.52 -0.84
CA ASP A 234 -21.53 -8.17 -1.35
C ASP A 234 -20.70 -7.02 -0.73
N GLY A 235 -19.63 -7.34 -0.01
CA GLY A 235 -18.70 -6.37 0.54
C GLY A 235 -17.48 -6.17 -0.36
N GLN A 236 -16.68 -5.18 -0.01
CA GLN A 236 -15.56 -4.73 -0.84
C GLN A 236 -14.30 -4.70 0.01
N PRO A 237 -13.12 -4.89 -0.62
CA PRO A 237 -11.87 -4.61 0.07
C PRO A 237 -11.89 -3.17 0.58
N LEU A 238 -11.40 -2.97 1.79
CA LEU A 238 -11.23 -1.64 2.33
C LEU A 238 -10.07 -0.98 1.60
N PHE A 239 -10.37 -0.15 0.61
CA PHE A 239 -9.40 0.62 -0.15
C PHE A 239 -9.75 2.09 -0.23
N VAL A 240 -8.73 2.92 -0.09
CA VAL A 240 -8.75 4.32 -0.47
C VAL A 240 -8.27 4.39 -1.91
N CYS A 241 -9.15 4.03 -2.85
CA CYS A 241 -8.90 4.29 -4.26
C CYS A 241 -9.48 5.65 -4.61
N GLU A 242 -8.59 6.56 -5.00
CA GLU A 242 -8.79 7.74 -5.87
C GLU A 242 -9.81 8.81 -5.50
N GLY A 243 -9.49 10.02 -5.93
CA GLY A 243 -10.07 11.25 -5.44
C GLY A 243 -8.98 12.32 -5.30
N SER A 244 -9.36 13.57 -5.10
CA SER A 244 -8.40 14.55 -4.61
C SER A 244 -7.97 14.16 -3.19
N SER A 245 -6.93 14.80 -2.65
CA SER A 245 -6.50 14.59 -1.25
C SER A 245 -7.71 14.65 -0.29
N GLU A 246 -8.63 15.58 -0.52
CA GLU A 246 -9.86 15.78 0.25
C GLU A 246 -10.84 14.61 0.12
N SER A 247 -11.02 14.05 -1.08
CA SER A 247 -11.87 12.87 -1.30
C SER A 247 -11.29 11.61 -0.65
N LYS A 248 -9.97 11.42 -0.70
CA LYS A 248 -9.29 10.33 0.02
C LYS A 248 -9.53 10.45 1.53
N ILE A 249 -9.43 11.66 2.10
CA ILE A 249 -9.74 11.94 3.51
C ILE A 249 -11.19 11.58 3.86
N ALA A 250 -12.17 11.84 2.98
CA ALA A 250 -13.56 11.46 3.22
C ALA A 250 -13.74 9.93 3.34
N VAL A 251 -13.07 9.15 2.48
CA VAL A 251 -13.07 7.68 2.57
C VAL A 251 -12.38 7.22 3.85
N ILE A 252 -11.22 7.80 4.18
CA ILE A 252 -10.48 7.52 5.42
C ILE A 252 -11.37 7.75 6.65
N ASN A 253 -12.03 8.91 6.74
CA ASN A 253 -12.91 9.26 7.86
C ASN A 253 -14.15 8.36 7.97
N SER A 254 -14.57 7.75 6.86
CA SER A 254 -15.70 6.81 6.86
C SER A 254 -15.34 5.43 7.43
N SER A 255 -14.05 5.17 7.64
CA SER A 255 -13.50 3.89 8.10
C SER A 255 -12.89 4.01 9.48
N ARG A 256 -13.22 3.08 10.40
CA ARG A 256 -12.68 3.11 11.76
C ARG A 256 -11.18 2.83 11.75
N TYR A 257 -10.76 1.83 10.97
CA TYR A 257 -9.36 1.47 10.78
C TYR A 257 -8.55 2.60 10.12
N LEU A 258 -8.97 3.05 8.93
CA LEU A 258 -8.20 4.02 8.18
C LEU A 258 -8.13 5.37 8.91
N SER A 259 -9.24 5.81 9.52
CA SER A 259 -9.27 7.02 10.34
C SER A 259 -8.31 6.92 11.52
N HIS A 260 -8.27 5.77 12.21
CA HIS A 260 -7.32 5.57 13.31
C HIS A 260 -5.87 5.63 12.83
N VAL A 261 -5.52 4.90 11.76
CA VAL A 261 -4.16 4.93 11.18
C VAL A 261 -3.78 6.36 10.78
N TYR A 262 -4.70 7.06 10.11
CA TYR A 262 -4.45 8.41 9.61
C TYR A 262 -4.30 9.45 10.72
N GLN A 263 -5.11 9.39 11.77
CA GLN A 263 -5.15 10.41 12.82
C GLN A 263 -4.21 10.12 14.00
N HIS A 264 -3.86 8.86 14.24
CA HIS A 264 -3.14 8.47 15.46
C HIS A 264 -1.79 7.81 15.20
N GLU A 265 -1.65 7.04 14.12
CA GLU A 265 -0.40 6.30 13.85
C GLU A 265 0.51 7.08 12.89
N LEU A 266 0.01 7.60 11.76
CA LEU A 266 0.80 8.40 10.82
C LEU A 266 1.47 9.64 11.45
N PRO A 267 0.85 10.37 12.40
CA PRO A 267 1.50 11.52 13.03
C PRO A 267 2.61 11.17 14.05
N ARG A 268 2.96 9.89 14.22
CA ARG A 268 3.90 9.43 15.27
C ARG A 268 5.15 8.66 14.79
N PRO A 269 5.84 9.01 13.69
CA PRO A 269 7.02 8.29 13.24
C PRO A 269 8.28 8.37 14.15
N LYS A 270 8.16 8.87 15.39
CA LYS A 270 9.25 9.15 16.34
C LYS A 270 10.35 10.01 15.71
N ASP A 271 11.61 9.55 15.72
CA ASP A 271 12.79 10.36 15.41
C ASP A 271 13.35 10.13 14.00
N SER A 272 12.97 9.05 13.32
CA SER A 272 13.51 8.66 12.02
C SER A 272 12.47 8.01 11.10
N MET A 273 12.58 8.23 9.79
CA MET A 273 11.78 7.49 8.81
C MET A 273 12.63 6.93 7.68
N THR A 274 12.30 5.72 7.26
CA THR A 274 12.83 5.09 6.04
C THR A 274 11.71 5.01 5.02
N ILE A 275 11.96 5.47 3.81
CA ILE A 275 11.02 5.45 2.69
C ILE A 275 11.59 4.51 1.63
N TYR A 276 10.89 3.40 1.38
CA TYR A 276 11.27 2.41 0.39
C TYR A 276 10.25 2.35 -0.76
N GLY A 277 10.70 2.60 -1.99
CA GLY A 277 9.88 2.41 -3.19
C GLY A 277 8.65 3.32 -3.33
N TRP A 278 8.53 4.39 -2.55
CA TRP A 278 7.45 5.38 -2.68
C TRP A 278 7.90 6.57 -3.52
N SER A 279 7.12 6.92 -4.54
CA SER A 279 7.41 8.03 -5.45
C SER A 279 7.00 9.41 -4.92
N ILE A 280 6.27 9.47 -3.79
CA ILE A 280 5.74 10.69 -3.17
C ILE A 280 4.94 11.54 -4.19
N GLY A 281 3.98 10.87 -4.87
CA GLY A 281 3.10 11.51 -5.83
C GLY A 281 2.17 12.55 -5.19
N LYS A 282 1.64 13.48 -6.00
CA LYS A 282 0.72 14.54 -5.53
C LYS A 282 -0.54 13.99 -4.85
N GLN A 283 -1.00 12.82 -5.29
CA GLN A 283 -2.18 12.13 -4.77
C GLN A 283 -2.01 11.61 -3.33
N ASP A 284 -0.76 11.46 -2.86
CA ASP A 284 -0.45 10.97 -1.52
C ASP A 284 -0.01 12.08 -0.57
N ARG A 285 -0.25 13.34 -0.96
CA ARG A 285 0.11 14.51 -0.16
C ARG A 285 -0.44 14.47 1.27
N HIS A 286 -1.67 13.98 1.46
CA HIS A 286 -2.24 13.79 2.80
C HIS A 286 -1.41 12.89 3.73
N ILE A 287 -0.74 11.85 3.19
CA ILE A 287 0.15 10.99 3.99
C ILE A 287 1.35 11.80 4.47
N LEU A 288 1.96 12.55 3.56
CA LEU A 288 3.10 13.40 3.86
C LEU A 288 2.74 14.52 4.85
N GLU A 289 1.54 15.11 4.73
CA GLU A 289 1.02 16.11 5.66
C GLU A 289 0.82 15.54 7.07
N GLN A 290 0.34 14.30 7.21
CA GLN A 290 0.25 13.67 8.54
C GLN A 290 1.61 13.34 9.12
N LEU A 291 2.55 12.83 8.31
CA LEU A 291 3.92 12.57 8.76
C LEU A 291 4.61 13.86 9.25
N ALA A 292 4.31 14.99 8.60
CA ALA A 292 4.85 16.31 8.96
C ALA A 292 4.38 16.84 10.33
N LEU A 293 3.28 16.32 10.88
CA LEU A 293 2.82 16.68 12.23
C LEU A 293 3.75 16.13 13.32
N SER A 294 4.56 15.15 12.98
CA SER A 294 5.56 14.57 13.87
C SER A 294 6.74 15.50 14.12
N PRO A 295 7.42 15.41 15.28
CA PRO A 295 8.72 16.05 15.46
C PRO A 295 9.84 15.44 14.59
N CYS A 296 9.62 14.30 13.91
CA CYS A 296 10.59 13.65 13.05
C CYS A 296 11.20 14.62 12.02
N ARG A 297 12.54 14.74 11.99
CA ARG A 297 13.26 15.65 11.09
C ARG A 297 14.12 14.97 10.04
N ARG A 298 14.38 13.66 10.17
CA ARG A 298 15.29 12.90 9.30
C ARG A 298 14.61 11.75 8.55
N ALA A 299 14.92 11.64 7.27
CA ALA A 299 14.42 10.62 6.37
C ALA A 299 15.52 9.97 5.55
N ALA A 300 15.54 8.63 5.52
CA ALA A 300 16.31 7.84 4.57
C ALA A 300 15.40 7.45 3.41
N VAL A 301 15.80 7.74 2.16
CA VAL A 301 14.99 7.48 0.97
C VAL A 301 15.71 6.55 0.02
N SER A 302 15.05 5.44 -0.34
CA SER A 302 15.60 4.45 -1.26
C SER A 302 15.68 5.01 -2.68
N VAL A 303 16.81 4.78 -3.36
CA VAL A 303 17.03 5.10 -4.77
C VAL A 303 17.29 3.80 -5.51
N PHE A 304 16.45 3.50 -6.50
CA PHE A 304 16.69 2.40 -7.42
C PHE A 304 17.32 2.95 -8.71
N ALA A 305 18.63 2.70 -8.87
CA ALA A 305 19.36 3.10 -10.07
C ALA A 305 18.94 2.28 -11.29
N GLY A 306 18.97 0.94 -11.20
CA GLY A 306 18.62 0.05 -12.31
C GLY A 306 19.30 0.47 -13.62
N ASN A 307 18.50 0.60 -14.69
CA ASN A 307 18.96 1.08 -16.01
C ASN A 307 18.74 2.60 -16.20
N LYS A 308 18.51 3.38 -15.14
CA LYS A 308 18.26 4.81 -15.24
C LYS A 308 19.55 5.58 -15.51
N THR A 309 19.44 6.65 -16.28
CA THR A 309 20.58 7.57 -16.48
C THR A 309 20.84 8.37 -15.19
N PRO A 310 22.08 8.83 -14.95
CA PRO A 310 22.41 9.67 -13.80
C PRO A 310 21.50 10.91 -13.68
N LYS A 311 21.13 11.52 -14.81
CA LYS A 311 20.21 12.66 -14.86
C LYS A 311 18.82 12.30 -14.34
N LYS A 312 18.31 11.11 -14.65
CA LYS A 312 17.00 10.65 -14.16
C LYS A 312 17.03 10.38 -12.67
N ILE A 313 18.09 9.72 -12.17
CA ILE A 313 18.29 9.49 -10.75
C ILE A 313 18.33 10.82 -9.99
N GLU A 314 19.10 11.80 -10.47
CA GLU A 314 19.18 13.12 -9.86
C GLU A 314 17.82 13.83 -9.85
N SER A 315 17.05 13.75 -10.95
CA SER A 315 15.73 14.37 -11.01
C SER A 315 14.73 13.77 -10.00
N GLU A 316 14.79 12.47 -9.76
CA GLU A 316 13.94 11.79 -8.77
C GLU A 316 14.34 12.21 -7.34
N ARG A 317 15.65 12.30 -7.07
CA ARG A 317 16.16 12.74 -5.76
C ARG A 317 15.76 14.18 -5.45
N VAL A 318 16.00 15.10 -6.38
CA VAL A 318 15.61 16.52 -6.22
C VAL A 318 14.10 16.64 -6.00
N HIS A 319 13.30 15.82 -6.69
CA HIS A 319 11.85 15.79 -6.48
C HIS A 319 11.48 15.32 -5.07
N MET A 320 12.00 14.18 -4.61
CA MET A 320 11.71 13.62 -3.29
C MET A 320 12.19 14.55 -2.17
N GLU A 321 13.41 15.07 -2.28
CA GLU A 321 13.98 16.02 -1.32
C GLU A 321 13.12 17.29 -1.23
N LYS A 322 12.66 17.82 -2.36
CA LYS A 322 11.74 18.96 -2.36
C LYS A 322 10.43 18.64 -1.62
N MET A 323 9.80 17.50 -1.94
CA MET A 323 8.53 17.13 -1.31
C MET A 323 8.69 16.98 0.22
N LEU A 324 9.74 16.30 0.67
CA LEU A 324 10.04 16.11 2.10
C LEU A 324 10.36 17.44 2.79
N ASN A 325 11.14 18.32 2.16
CA ASN A 325 11.46 19.65 2.68
C ASN A 325 10.22 20.53 2.80
N ASP A 326 9.34 20.52 1.80
CA ASP A 326 8.06 21.25 1.82
C ASP A 326 7.16 20.76 2.98
N ALA A 327 7.34 19.52 3.41
CA ALA A 327 6.68 18.90 4.57
C ALA A 327 7.45 19.08 5.90
N GLY A 328 8.57 19.82 5.91
CA GLY A 328 9.34 20.10 7.13
C GLY A 328 10.31 19.00 7.57
N ILE A 329 10.54 17.98 6.73
CA ILE A 329 11.54 16.93 6.92
C ILE A 329 12.81 17.38 6.19
N LYS A 330 13.79 17.87 6.95
CA LYS A 330 14.93 18.62 6.40
C LYS A 330 16.19 17.80 6.19
N GLU A 331 16.35 16.73 6.96
CA GLU A 331 17.55 15.89 6.92
C GLU A 331 17.26 14.67 6.06
N VAL A 332 17.47 14.80 4.75
CA VAL A 332 17.21 13.73 3.78
C VAL A 332 18.52 13.04 3.37
N VAL A 333 18.61 11.74 3.62
CA VAL A 333 19.69 10.87 3.14
C VAL A 333 19.13 9.92 2.09
N PHE A 334 19.90 9.67 1.03
CA PHE A 334 19.53 8.72 0.00
C PHE A 334 20.38 7.45 0.11
N PHE A 335 19.75 6.29 -0.04
CA PHE A 335 20.45 5.01 -0.03
C PHE A 335 20.07 4.13 -1.22
N ASP A 336 20.95 3.23 -1.62
CA ASP A 336 20.71 2.28 -2.71
C ASP A 336 19.69 1.22 -2.28
N ALA A 337 18.56 1.17 -2.98
CA ALA A 337 17.49 0.20 -2.75
C ALA A 337 17.97 -1.26 -2.90
N THR A 338 19.05 -1.49 -3.65
CA THR A 338 19.62 -2.81 -3.93
C THR A 338 20.77 -3.21 -3.01
N SER A 339 21.11 -2.37 -2.04
CA SER A 339 22.21 -2.64 -1.11
C SER A 339 21.90 -3.81 -0.16
N ALA A 340 22.96 -4.51 0.25
CA ALA A 340 22.85 -5.68 1.12
C ALA A 340 22.14 -5.36 2.44
N GLY A 341 21.27 -6.28 2.88
CA GLY A 341 20.43 -6.15 4.07
C GLY A 341 19.23 -5.20 3.91
N CYS A 342 18.98 -4.67 2.71
CA CYS A 342 17.83 -3.80 2.44
C CYS A 342 16.65 -4.56 1.84
N TRP A 343 15.44 -4.36 2.38
CA TRP A 343 14.18 -4.93 1.87
C TRP A 343 14.25 -6.43 1.57
N ASN A 344 14.30 -6.85 0.29
CA ASN A 344 14.39 -8.24 -0.14
C ASN A 344 15.81 -8.72 -0.46
N HIS A 345 16.82 -7.88 -0.23
CA HIS A 345 18.22 -8.19 -0.50
C HIS A 345 18.91 -8.78 0.74
N ALA A 346 19.51 -9.94 0.55
CA ALA A 346 20.27 -10.64 1.60
C ALA A 346 21.49 -9.83 2.09
N ASP A 347 22.01 -10.26 3.23
CA ASP A 347 23.23 -9.73 3.85
C ASP A 347 24.50 -10.01 3.02
#